data_AF-D5UYP6-F1
#
_entry.id   AF-D5UYP6-F1
#
_cell.length_a   1.000
_cell.length_b   1.000
_cell.length_c   1.000
_cell.angle_alpha   90.00
_cell.angle_beta   90.00
_cell.angle_gamma   90.00
#
_symmetry.space_group_name_H-M   'P 1'
#
loop_
_entity.id
_entity.type
_entity.pdbx_description
1 polymer ?
#
loop_
_entity_poly.entity_id
_entity_poly.type
_entity_poly.pdbx_seq_one_letter_code
_entity_poly.pdbx_strand_id
1 'polypeptide(L)'
;MHCARWRGALSAELDGELDAAERAGLVRHLGACPACAVWLEENRRIGRRLALRSVEPAEDLHARLLPLVDLRTICGCGDVCRCEPECTCGDLCACRAAH
;
A
#
# COMPACT_ATOMS: atom_id res chain seq x y z
N MET A 1 -16.93 -22.32 3.26
CA MET A 1 -16.63 -21.23 2.30
C MET A 1 -15.40 -20.48 2.80
N HIS A 2 -14.36 -20.36 1.97
CA HIS A 2 -13.02 -19.95 2.40
C HIS A 2 -12.95 -18.44 2.70
N CYS A 3 -13.25 -18.04 3.94
CA CYS A 3 -13.25 -16.62 4.37
C CYS A 3 -11.91 -15.90 4.10
N ALA A 4 -10.81 -16.63 3.98
CA ALA A 4 -9.50 -16.04 3.66
C ALA A 4 -9.50 -15.25 2.34
N ARG A 5 -10.31 -15.66 1.35
CA ARG A 5 -10.40 -14.93 0.07
C ARG A 5 -11.04 -13.55 0.22
N TRP A 6 -11.84 -13.35 1.26
CA TRP A 6 -12.57 -12.10 1.50
C TRP A 6 -11.78 -11.10 2.33
N ARG A 7 -10.64 -11.49 2.91
CA ARG A 7 -9.78 -10.59 3.71
C ARG A 7 -9.29 -9.40 2.89
N GLY A 8 -8.94 -9.60 1.62
CA GLY A 8 -8.55 -8.51 0.71
C GLY A 8 -9.70 -7.53 0.48
N ALA A 9 -10.88 -8.02 0.08
CA ALA A 9 -12.06 -7.17 -0.13
C ALA A 9 -12.51 -6.45 1.15
N LEU A 10 -12.40 -7.09 2.31
CA LEU A 10 -12.69 -6.47 3.60
C LEU A 10 -11.71 -5.32 3.93
N SER A 11 -10.43 -5.45 3.57
CA SER A 11 -9.46 -4.35 3.71
C SER A 11 -9.79 -3.22 2.75
N ALA A 12 -10.00 -3.53 1.46
CA ALA A 12 -10.35 -2.54 0.46
C ALA A 12 -11.64 -1.76 0.82
N GLU A 13 -12.62 -2.39 1.48
CA GLU A 13 -13.81 -1.68 1.99
C GLU A 13 -13.46 -0.69 3.12
N LEU A 14 -12.49 -1.02 3.98
CA LEU A 14 -12.03 -0.11 5.04
C LEU A 14 -11.28 1.09 4.45
N ASP A 15 -10.54 0.87 3.36
CA ASP A 15 -9.75 1.88 2.66
C ASP A 15 -10.59 2.69 1.64
N GLY A 16 -11.81 2.24 1.33
CA GLY A 16 -12.72 2.87 0.38
C GLY A 16 -12.43 2.56 -1.09
N GLU A 17 -11.65 1.52 -1.35
CA GLU A 17 -11.12 1.16 -2.67
C GLU A 17 -11.99 0.17 -3.46
N LEU A 18 -13.05 -0.39 -2.84
CA LEU A 18 -13.93 -1.34 -3.52
C LEU A 18 -14.78 -0.68 -4.61
N ASP A 19 -14.86 -1.36 -5.75
CA ASP A 19 -15.85 -1.03 -6.78
C ASP A 19 -17.26 -1.53 -6.40
N ALA A 20 -18.25 -1.14 -7.21
CA ALA A 20 -19.65 -1.47 -6.96
C ALA A 20 -19.96 -2.98 -7.04
N ALA A 21 -19.32 -3.71 -7.95
CA ALA A 21 -19.54 -5.14 -8.14
C ALA A 21 -18.91 -5.95 -7.00
N GLU A 22 -17.69 -5.59 -6.60
CA GLU A 22 -17.00 -6.20 -5.48
C GLU A 22 -17.74 -5.95 -4.17
N ARG A 23 -18.24 -4.72 -3.96
CA ARG A 23 -19.06 -4.37 -2.79
C ARG A 23 -20.34 -5.21 -2.72
N ALA A 24 -21.04 -5.43 -3.84
CA ALA A 24 -22.22 -6.30 -3.87
C ALA A 24 -21.88 -7.76 -3.49
N GLY A 25 -20.73 -8.25 -3.97
CA GLY A 25 -20.21 -9.56 -3.58
C GLY A 25 -19.94 -9.65 -2.07
N LEU A 26 -19.28 -8.63 -1.51
CA LEU A 26 -18.95 -8.54 -0.10
C LEU A 26 -20.21 -8.49 0.78
N VAL A 27 -21.20 -7.67 0.42
CA VAL A 27 -22.49 -7.56 1.14
C VAL A 27 -23.18 -8.92 1.25
N ARG A 28 -23.25 -9.67 0.14
CA ARG A 28 -23.83 -11.02 0.16
C ARG A 28 -23.06 -11.96 1.07
N HIS A 29 -21.73 -11.88 1.11
CA HIS A 29 -20.92 -12.69 2.02
C HIS A 29 -21.16 -12.32 3.48
N LEU A 30 -21.20 -11.03 3.81
CA LEU A 30 -21.45 -10.54 5.16
C LEU A 30 -22.83 -10.96 5.68
N GLY A 31 -23.85 -10.99 4.82
CA GLY A 31 -25.17 -11.54 5.15
C GLY A 31 -25.18 -13.02 5.50
N ALA A 32 -24.17 -13.79 5.05
CA ALA A 32 -24.07 -15.23 5.28
C ALA A 32 -22.95 -15.62 6.28
N CYS A 33 -22.11 -14.67 6.74
CA CYS A 33 -20.95 -14.96 7.58
C CYS A 33 -20.82 -13.96 8.74
N PRO A 34 -21.39 -14.28 9.92
CA PRO A 34 -21.30 -13.43 11.11
C PRO A 34 -19.87 -13.14 11.55
N ALA A 35 -18.95 -14.10 11.41
CA ALA A 35 -17.56 -13.93 11.80
C ALA A 35 -16.86 -12.81 11.00
N CYS A 36 -17.10 -12.72 9.69
CA CYS A 36 -16.56 -11.65 8.86
C CYS A 36 -17.22 -10.30 9.14
N ALA A 37 -18.51 -10.30 9.49
CA ALA A 37 -19.20 -9.08 9.92
C ALA A 37 -18.63 -8.52 11.24
N VAL A 38 -18.38 -9.39 12.23
CA VAL A 38 -17.73 -9.01 13.49
C VAL A 38 -16.32 -8.47 13.23
N TRP A 39 -15.52 -9.18 12.44
CA TRP A 39 -14.17 -8.75 12.08
C TRP A 39 -14.16 -7.35 11.43
N LEU A 40 -15.09 -7.09 10.50
CA LEU A 40 -15.17 -5.80 9.83
C LEU A 40 -15.50 -4.67 10.82
N GLU A 41 -16.46 -4.90 11.74
CA GLU A 41 -16.82 -3.89 12.73
C GLU A 41 -15.69 -3.63 13.73
N GLU A 42 -14.98 -4.67 14.17
CA GLU A 42 -13.81 -4.51 15.04
C GLU A 42 -12.72 -3.66 14.37
N ASN A 43 -12.43 -3.91 13.10
CA ASN A 43 -11.43 -3.14 12.35
C ASN A 43 -11.90 -1.70 12.08
N ARG A 44 -13.20 -1.48 11.79
CA ARG A 44 -13.77 -0.13 11.73
C ARG A 44 -13.61 0.62 13.05
N ARG A 45 -13.82 -0.06 14.19
CA ARG A 45 -13.63 0.53 15.53
C ARG A 45 -12.17 0.90 15.79
N ILE A 46 -11.23 0.04 15.37
CA ILE A 46 -9.79 0.32 15.45
C ILE A 46 -9.44 1.52 14.57
N GLY A 47 -9.88 1.53 13.30
CA GLY A 47 -9.66 2.63 12.36
C GLY A 47 -10.16 3.96 12.89
N ARG A 48 -11.37 4.01 13.47
CA ARG A 48 -11.90 5.23 14.12
C ARG A 48 -11.03 5.73 15.27
N ARG A 49 -10.40 4.84 16.03
CA ARG A 49 -9.50 5.22 17.15
C ARG A 49 -8.13 5.67 16.67
N LEU A 50 -7.66 5.08 15.57
CA LEU A 50 -6.39 5.42 14.94
C LEU A 50 -6.52 6.55 13.91
N ALA A 51 -7.71 7.10 13.71
CA ALA A 51 -7.96 8.18 12.76
C ALA A 51 -7.15 9.41 13.17
N LEU A 52 -6.01 9.60 12.51
CA LEU A 52 -5.18 10.78 12.65
C LEU A 52 -5.67 11.84 11.67
N ARG A 53 -5.54 13.11 12.09
CA ARG A 53 -5.69 14.21 11.14
C ARG A 53 -4.47 14.18 10.21
N SER A 54 -4.73 14.19 8.90
CA SER A 54 -3.67 14.50 7.95
C SER A 54 -3.16 15.90 8.24
N VAL A 55 -1.84 16.05 8.23
CA VAL A 55 -1.15 17.33 8.37
C VAL A 55 -0.37 17.52 7.08
N GLU A 56 -0.40 18.73 6.53
CA GLU A 56 0.44 19.05 5.39
C GLU A 56 1.90 18.79 5.76
N PRO A 57 2.63 17.98 4.97
CA PRO A 57 4.03 17.73 5.22
C PRO A 57 4.82 19.04 5.14
N ALA A 58 5.92 19.12 5.88
CA ALA A 58 6.85 20.25 5.76
C ALA A 58 7.29 20.40 4.29
N GLU A 59 7.37 21.65 3.81
CA GLU A 59 7.68 21.96 2.41
C GLU A 59 8.99 21.31 1.93
N ASP A 60 9.97 21.17 2.83
CA ASP A 60 11.28 20.57 2.57
C ASP A 60 11.36 19.06 2.86
N LEU A 61 10.25 18.41 3.23
CA LEU A 61 10.25 17.00 3.65
C LEU A 61 10.85 16.09 2.57
N HIS A 62 10.48 16.30 1.31
CA HIS A 62 11.00 15.52 0.18
C HIS A 62 12.52 15.68 0.04
N ALA A 63 13.02 16.93 0.11
CA ALA A 63 14.45 17.23 0.03
C ALA A 63 15.24 16.62 1.19
N ARG A 64 14.61 16.49 2.36
CA ARG A 64 15.21 15.87 3.55
C ARG A 64 15.18 14.34 3.53
N LEU A 65 14.16 13.73 2.91
CA LEU A 65 14.01 12.28 2.86
C LEU A 65 14.84 11.63 1.74
N LEU A 66 14.89 12.25 0.56
CA LEU A 66 15.58 11.66 -0.60
C LEU A 66 17.04 11.25 -0.33
N PRO A 67 17.87 12.02 0.40
CA PRO A 67 19.25 11.61 0.70
C PRO A 67 19.36 10.44 1.68
N LEU A 68 18.30 10.14 2.44
CA LEU A 68 18.29 9.06 3.43
C LEU A 68 17.94 7.71 2.80
N VAL A 69 17.38 7.72 1.59
CA VAL A 69 17.04 6.51 0.88
C VAL A 69 18.21 6.11 -0.01
N ASP A 70 18.75 4.92 0.21
CA ASP A 70 19.72 4.37 -0.72
C ASP A 70 19.01 4.02 -2.02
N LEU A 71 19.08 4.91 -3.01
CA LEU A 71 18.45 4.73 -4.32
C LEU A 71 18.92 3.44 -5.03
N ARG A 72 20.08 2.87 -4.65
CA ARG A 72 20.54 1.57 -5.15
C ARG A 72 19.65 0.41 -4.70
N THR A 73 18.95 0.57 -3.58
CA THR A 73 17.95 -0.41 -3.10
C THR A 73 16.60 -0.26 -3.79
N ILE A 74 16.24 0.94 -4.28
CA ILE A 74 14.98 1.19 -5.00
C ILE A 74 14.98 0.55 -6.39
N CYS A 75 16.12 0.56 -7.11
CA CYS A 75 16.19 -0.11 -8.42
C CYS A 75 16.17 -1.64 -8.34
N GLY A 76 16.17 -2.22 -7.13
CA GLY A 76 16.32 -3.67 -6.93
C GLY A 76 17.72 -4.19 -7.26
N CYS A 77 18.70 -3.31 -7.48
CA CYS A 77 20.06 -3.68 -7.86
C CYS A 77 20.89 -4.16 -6.65
N GLY A 78 20.54 -3.73 -5.42
CA GLY A 78 21.27 -4.07 -4.20
C GLY A 78 22.67 -3.45 -4.18
N ASP A 79 23.64 -4.15 -3.57
CA ASP A 79 25.01 -3.66 -3.41
C ASP A 79 25.85 -3.70 -4.69
N VAL A 80 25.39 -4.42 -5.72
CA VAL A 80 26.12 -4.61 -6.99
C VAL A 80 25.26 -4.14 -8.14
N CYS A 81 25.75 -3.14 -8.88
CA CYS A 81 25.01 -2.64 -10.02
C CYS A 81 24.88 -3.71 -11.12
N ARG A 82 23.63 -4.05 -11.51
CA ARG A 82 23.31 -4.97 -12.63
C ARG A 82 22.40 -4.31 -13.66
N CYS A 83 22.56 -3.01 -13.88
CA CYS A 83 21.74 -2.30 -14.86
C CYS A 83 21.97 -2.89 -16.26
N GLU A 84 21.05 -3.74 -16.70
CA GLU A 84 20.95 -4.21 -18.08
C GLU A 84 20.43 -3.07 -18.99
N PRO A 85 20.55 -3.19 -20.33
CA PRO A 85 20.06 -2.17 -21.27
C PRO A 85 18.59 -1.79 -21.08
N GLU A 86 17.79 -2.70 -20.50
CA GLU A 86 16.34 -2.56 -20.27
C GLU A 86 16.00 -2.01 -18.86
N CYS A 87 17.00 -1.52 -18.11
CA CYS A 87 16.78 -0.97 -16.78
C CYS A 87 15.81 0.24 -16.82
N THR A 88 14.68 0.11 -16.11
CA THR A 88 13.60 1.11 -16.06
C THR A 88 13.95 2.39 -15.30
N CYS A 89 15.12 2.45 -14.65
CA CYS A 89 15.54 3.61 -13.87
C CYS A 89 15.91 4.84 -14.73
N GLY A 90 16.18 4.67 -16.03
CA GLY A 90 16.52 5.78 -16.93
C GLY A 90 17.69 6.64 -16.42
N ASP A 91 17.50 7.97 -16.48
CA ASP A 91 18.45 8.99 -16.02
C ASP A 91 18.58 9.08 -14.49
N LEU A 92 17.65 8.47 -13.74
CA LEU A 92 17.67 8.41 -12.27
C LEU A 92 18.51 7.23 -11.75
N CYS A 93 19.22 6.52 -12.64
CA CYS A 93 20.09 5.42 -12.27
C CYS A 93 21.28 5.91 -11.42
N ALA A 94 21.23 5.66 -10.11
CA ALA A 94 22.29 6.03 -9.17
C ALA A 94 23.67 5.42 -9.52
N CYS A 95 23.71 4.28 -10.22
CA CYS A 95 24.98 3.72 -10.70
C CYS A 95 25.61 4.53 -11.84
N ARG A 96 24.80 5.12 -12.72
CA ARG A 96 25.27 5.90 -13.88
C ARG A 96 25.59 7.35 -13.52
N ALA A 97 24.97 7.88 -12.46
CA ALA A 97 25.25 9.23 -11.94
C ALA A 97 26.57 9.35 -11.14
N ALA A 98 27.21 8.23 -10.80
CA ALA A 98 28.46 8.19 -10.03
C ALA A 98 29.74 8.13 -10.90
N HIS A 99 29.60 8.22 -12.23
CA HIS A 99 30.68 8.29 -13.23
C HIS A 99 30.61 9.60 -14.01
#